data_AF-A0A7C7TEP6-F1
#
_entry.id   AF-A0A7C7TEP6-F1
#
_cell.length_a   1.000
_cell.length_b   1.000
_cell.length_c   1.000
_cell.angle_alpha   90.00
_cell.angle_beta   90.00
_cell.angle_gamma   90.00
#
_symmetry.space_group_name_H-M   'P 1'
#
loop_
_entity.id
_entity.type
_entity.pdbx_description
1 polymer ?
#
loop_
_entity_poly.entity_id
_entity_poly.type
_entity_poly.pdbx_seq_one_letter_code
_entity_poly.pdbx_strand_id
1 'polypeptide(L)'
;MVKKYIPNKSEKYMCTKQKSFFKKKLLNWKKEIVEINNKSLYLNDIDHEISSPDVVDQASSQTEKTVEMRTINRQRKLLSKIDKAIKRIEDNTYGYCEETNEPIGLKRLIARPIATLSIEAQEKHEKNEKIYADI
;
A
#
# COMPACT_ATOMS: atom_id res chain seq x y z
N MET A 1 18.11 -2.74 24.96
CA MET A 1 17.44 -2.72 23.64
C MET A 1 16.22 -3.63 23.69
N VAL A 2 15.00 -3.10 23.58
CA VAL A 2 13.78 -3.92 23.59
C VAL A 2 13.66 -4.65 22.24
N LYS A 3 13.68 -5.98 22.24
CA LYS A 3 13.49 -6.77 21.01
C LYS A 3 12.10 -6.46 20.43
N LYS A 4 12.05 -5.92 19.20
CA LYS A 4 10.79 -5.75 18.47
C LYS A 4 10.23 -7.13 18.13
N TYR A 5 8.99 -7.39 18.54
CA TYR A 5 8.28 -8.62 18.21
C TYR A 5 8.11 -8.76 16.69
N ILE A 6 8.36 -9.97 16.18
CA ILE A 6 8.15 -10.35 14.78
C ILE A 6 7.31 -11.64 14.78
N PRO A 7 6.15 -11.66 14.07
CA PRO A 7 5.34 -12.87 13.92
C PRO A 7 6.14 -14.05 13.36
N ASN A 8 5.95 -15.23 13.95
CA ASN A 8 6.62 -16.46 13.54
C ASN A 8 5.62 -17.63 13.46
N LYS A 9 6.08 -18.76 12.91
CA LYS A 9 5.25 -19.96 12.71
C LYS A 9 5.05 -20.80 13.97
N SER A 10 5.79 -20.55 15.06
CA SER A 10 5.63 -21.30 16.32
C SER A 10 4.40 -20.88 17.12
N GLU A 11 3.77 -19.76 16.77
CA GLU A 11 2.54 -19.28 17.38
C GLU A 11 1.32 -19.63 16.52
N LYS A 12 0.15 -19.72 17.15
CA LYS A 12 -1.12 -19.89 16.42
C LYS A 12 -1.27 -18.77 15.39
N TYR A 13 -1.54 -19.17 14.15
CA TYR A 13 -1.71 -18.28 13.02
C TYR A 13 -2.79 -17.22 13.30
N MET A 14 -2.47 -15.96 13.05
CA MET A 14 -3.35 -14.80 13.26
C MET A 14 -3.93 -14.70 14.68
N CYS A 15 -3.15 -15.09 15.69
CA CYS A 15 -3.46 -14.78 17.08
C CYS A 15 -3.41 -13.26 17.36
N THR A 16 -3.91 -12.85 18.52
CA THR A 16 -4.01 -11.44 18.93
C THR A 16 -2.68 -10.69 18.81
N LYS A 17 -1.55 -11.35 19.14
CA LYS A 17 -0.20 -10.75 19.00
C LYS A 17 0.16 -10.46 17.54
N GLN A 18 -0.08 -11.41 16.64
CA GLN A 18 0.18 -11.23 15.21
C GLN A 18 -0.72 -10.14 14.60
N LYS A 19 -2.02 -10.17 14.91
CA LYS A 19 -2.98 -9.14 14.46
C LYS A 19 -2.58 -7.75 14.93
N SER A 20 -2.18 -7.60 16.21
CA SER A 20 -1.69 -6.33 16.77
C SER A 20 -0.44 -5.83 16.05
N PHE A 21 0.52 -6.71 15.75
CA PHE A 21 1.71 -6.38 14.98
C PHE A 21 1.35 -5.82 13.59
N PHE A 22 0.50 -6.52 12.83
CA PHE A 22 0.11 -6.06 11.49
C PHE A 22 -0.73 -4.79 11.54
N LYS A 23 -1.65 -4.65 12.50
CA LYS A 23 -2.44 -3.42 12.69
C LYS A 23 -1.54 -2.22 12.94
N LYS A 24 -0.55 -2.35 13.84
CA LYS A 24 0.42 -1.28 14.10
C LYS A 24 1.25 -0.96 12.87
N LYS A 25 1.71 -1.98 12.12
CA LYS A 25 2.48 -1.78 10.88
C LYS A 25 1.67 -1.02 9.82
N LEU A 26 0.41 -1.40 9.61
CA LEU A 26 -0.49 -0.75 8.66
C LEU A 26 -0.82 0.68 9.06
N LEU A 27 -1.08 0.94 10.35
CA LEU A 27 -1.36 2.30 10.85
C LEU A 27 -0.14 3.23 10.70
N ASN A 28 1.06 2.74 11.02
CA ASN A 28 2.28 3.50 10.81
C ASN A 28 2.48 3.82 9.32
N TRP A 29 2.31 2.84 8.45
CA TRP A 29 2.44 3.05 7.01
C TRP A 29 1.39 4.01 6.46
N LYS A 30 0.15 3.95 6.95
CA LYS A 30 -0.91 4.92 6.63
C LYS A 30 -0.47 6.33 7.01
N LYS A 31 0.04 6.51 8.23
CA LYS A 31 0.50 7.80 8.73
C LYS A 31 1.64 8.37 7.87
N GLU A 32 2.64 7.55 7.54
CA GLU A 32 3.76 7.96 6.68
C GLU A 32 3.28 8.46 5.31
N ILE A 33 2.35 7.74 4.67
CA ILE A 33 1.80 8.15 3.36
C ILE A 33 1.03 9.48 3.48
N VAL A 34 0.22 9.64 4.52
CA VAL A 34 -0.54 10.90 4.74
C VAL A 34 0.41 12.07 4.98
N GLU A 35 1.47 11.89 5.76
CA GLU A 35 2.48 12.93 6.00
C GLU A 35 3.20 13.35 4.71
N ILE A 36 3.60 12.36 3.88
CA ILE A 36 4.22 12.63 2.57
C ILE A 36 3.27 13.39 1.65
N ASN A 37 2.01 12.95 1.55
CA ASN A 37 1.02 13.59 0.68
C ASN A 37 0.73 15.02 1.12
N ASN A 38 0.57 15.26 2.42
CA ASN A 38 0.34 16.60 2.94
C ASN A 38 1.52 17.52 2.63
N LYS A 39 2.76 17.05 2.86
CA LYS A 39 3.97 17.83 2.53
C LYS A 39 4.05 18.18 1.05
N SER A 40 3.75 17.21 0.16
CA SER A 40 3.71 17.42 -1.28
C SER A 40 2.66 18.47 -1.68
N LEU A 41 1.47 18.44 -1.10
CA LEU A 41 0.43 19.46 -1.34
C LEU A 41 0.89 20.86 -0.91
N TYR A 42 1.47 20.99 0.30
CA TYR A 42 1.99 22.27 0.77
C TYR A 42 3.07 22.87 -0.15
N LEU A 43 3.95 22.04 -0.71
CA LEU A 43 4.99 22.49 -1.63
C LEU A 43 4.39 22.96 -2.97
N ASN A 44 3.37 22.25 -3.48
CA ASN A 44 2.67 22.64 -4.70
C ASN A 44 1.92 23.97 -4.57
N ASP A 45 1.33 24.24 -3.40
CA ASP A 45 0.61 25.49 -3.15
C ASP A 45 1.56 26.71 -3.16
N ILE A 46 2.81 26.54 -2.69
CA ILE A 46 3.84 27.59 -2.73
C ILE A 46 4.32 27.85 -4.17
N ASP A 47 4.45 26.80 -4.98
CA ASP A 47 4.94 26.89 -6.36
C ASP A 47 3.95 27.60 -7.30
N HIS A 48 2.70 27.79 -6.89
CA HIS A 48 1.68 28.52 -7.65
C HIS A 48 1.90 30.03 -7.71
N GLU A 49 2.71 30.61 -6.81
CA GLU A 49 3.05 32.05 -6.81
C GLU A 49 4.19 32.41 -7.79
N ILE A 50 4.93 31.44 -8.31
CA ILE A 50 6.12 31.65 -9.16
C ILE A 50 5.89 31.02 -10.55
N SER A 51 5.03 31.62 -11.38
CA SER A 51 4.95 31.23 -12.80
C SER A 51 6.12 31.82 -13.57
N SER A 52 6.99 30.98 -14.14
CA SER A 52 8.04 31.45 -15.06
C SER A 52 7.40 32.11 -16.30
N PRO A 53 7.94 33.23 -16.81
CA PRO A 53 7.54 33.82 -18.09
C PRO A 53 7.98 33.01 -19.32
N ASP A 54 8.95 32.10 -19.18
CA ASP A 54 9.48 31.29 -20.30
C ASP A 54 8.59 30.08 -20.58
N VAL A 55 8.21 29.90 -21.84
CA VAL A 55 7.39 28.77 -22.33
C VAL A 55 8.08 27.41 -22.14
N VAL A 56 9.42 27.36 -22.19
CA VAL A 56 10.17 26.11 -21.97
C VAL A 56 10.13 25.70 -20.50
N ASP A 57 10.25 26.67 -19.59
CA ASP A 57 10.11 26.44 -18.16
C ASP A 57 8.69 26.00 -17.81
N GLN A 58 7.67 26.65 -18.39
CA GLN A 58 6.27 26.28 -18.19
C GLN A 58 5.97 24.84 -18.61
N ALA A 59 6.47 24.43 -19.78
CA ALA A 59 6.30 23.05 -20.26
C ALA A 59 6.95 22.03 -19.31
N SER A 60 8.11 22.37 -18.76
CA SER A 60 8.86 21.53 -17.81
C SER A 60 8.10 21.38 -16.49
N SER A 61 7.68 22.50 -15.87
CA SER A 61 6.89 22.51 -14.63
C SER A 61 5.56 21.76 -14.78
N GLN A 62 4.88 21.89 -15.91
CA GLN A 62 3.63 21.16 -16.15
C GLN A 62 3.83 19.64 -16.21
N THR A 63 4.96 19.20 -16.78
CA THR A 63 5.31 17.78 -16.85
C THR A 63 5.59 17.22 -15.45
N GLU A 64 6.34 17.95 -14.63
CA GLU A 64 6.62 17.59 -13.23
C GLU A 64 5.34 17.47 -12.40
N LYS A 65 4.44 18.47 -12.48
CA LYS A 65 3.12 18.44 -11.83
C LYS A 65 2.29 17.23 -12.26
N THR A 66 2.35 16.86 -13.54
CA THR A 66 1.63 15.68 -14.06
C THR A 66 2.16 14.38 -13.45
N VAL A 67 3.48 14.25 -13.30
CA VAL A 67 4.12 13.10 -12.66
C VAL A 67 3.75 13.02 -11.17
N GLU A 68 3.75 14.16 -10.48
CA GLU A 68 3.38 14.23 -9.07
C GLU A 68 1.91 13.86 -8.84
N MET A 69 0.98 14.38 -9.64
CA MET A 69 -0.43 14.03 -9.57
C MET A 69 -0.68 12.53 -9.77
N ARG A 70 0.07 11.88 -10.67
CA ARG A 70 0.03 10.40 -10.83
C ARG A 70 0.49 9.69 -9.56
N THR A 71 1.54 10.20 -8.91
CA THR A 71 2.07 9.65 -7.66
C THR A 71 1.05 9.77 -6.52
N ILE A 72 0.44 10.94 -6.32
CA ILE A 72 -0.61 11.17 -5.33
C ILE A 72 -1.80 10.22 -5.55
N ASN A 73 -2.23 10.05 -6.80
CA ASN A 73 -3.33 9.14 -7.13
C ASN A 73 -3.00 7.67 -6.81
N ARG A 74 -1.76 7.23 -7.01
CA ARG A 74 -1.29 5.89 -6.60
C ARG A 74 -1.28 5.74 -5.08
N GLN A 75 -0.80 6.75 -4.35
CA GLN A 75 -0.80 6.78 -2.89
C GLN A 75 -2.23 6.75 -2.31
N ARG A 76 -3.20 7.46 -2.91
CA ARG A 76 -4.62 7.38 -2.53
C ARG A 76 -5.19 5.97 -2.68
N LYS A 77 -4.92 5.31 -3.81
CA LYS A 77 -5.33 3.90 -4.02
C LYS A 77 -4.67 2.98 -2.99
N LEU A 78 -3.40 3.23 -2.64
CA LEU A 78 -2.68 2.47 -1.62
C LEU A 78 -3.30 2.67 -0.22
N LEU A 79 -3.65 3.90 0.17
CA LEU A 79 -4.34 4.20 1.43
C LEU A 79 -5.65 3.42 1.54
N SER A 80 -6.46 3.39 0.47
CA SER A 80 -7.68 2.59 0.43
C SER A 80 -7.41 1.09 0.66
N LYS A 81 -6.32 0.54 0.11
CA LYS A 81 -5.91 -0.86 0.37
C LYS A 81 -5.47 -1.08 1.83
N ILE A 82 -4.77 -0.13 2.42
CA ILE A 82 -4.37 -0.19 3.83
C ILE A 82 -5.60 -0.16 4.75
N ASP A 83 -6.57 0.72 4.47
CA ASP A 83 -7.82 0.80 5.25
C ASP A 83 -8.63 -0.49 5.16
N LYS A 84 -8.73 -1.08 3.96
CA LYS A 84 -9.33 -2.41 3.78
C LYS A 84 -8.61 -3.48 4.59
N ALA A 85 -7.27 -3.49 4.59
CA ALA A 85 -6.50 -4.45 5.38
C ALA A 85 -6.72 -4.29 6.88
N ILE A 86 -6.80 -3.05 7.40
CA ILE A 86 -7.13 -2.77 8.80
C ILE A 86 -8.54 -3.27 9.14
N LYS A 87 -9.53 -2.99 8.28
CA LYS A 87 -10.90 -3.49 8.46
C LYS A 87 -10.94 -5.01 8.51
N ARG A 88 -10.21 -5.70 7.62
CA ARG A 88 -10.10 -7.17 7.65
C ARG A 88 -9.50 -7.71 8.95
N ILE A 89 -8.63 -6.95 9.63
CA ILE A 89 -8.10 -7.35 10.94
C ILE A 89 -9.22 -7.31 11.98
N GLU A 90 -10.07 -6.28 11.92
CA GLU A 90 -11.22 -6.09 12.81
C GLU A 90 -12.30 -7.15 12.58
N ASP A 91 -12.55 -7.48 11.32
CA ASP A 91 -13.51 -8.52 10.89
C ASP A 91 -12.95 -9.95 11.06
N ASN A 92 -11.74 -10.11 11.60
CA ASN A 92 -11.03 -11.39 11.78
C ASN A 92 -10.75 -12.20 10.50
N THR A 93 -10.84 -11.59 9.31
CA THR A 93 -10.57 -12.21 7.99
C THR A 93 -9.16 -11.94 7.46
N TYR A 94 -8.37 -11.09 8.13
CA TYR A 94 -6.99 -10.79 7.74
C TYR A 94 -6.09 -12.02 7.83
N GLY A 95 -5.21 -12.16 6.85
CA GLY A 95 -4.27 -13.27 6.73
C GLY A 95 -4.78 -14.41 5.85
N TYR A 96 -6.04 -14.45 5.47
CA TYR A 96 -6.57 -15.51 4.61
C TYR A 96 -6.77 -15.02 3.17
N CYS A 97 -6.57 -15.89 2.21
CA CYS A 97 -6.76 -15.61 0.79
C CYS A 97 -8.23 -15.29 0.51
N GLU A 98 -8.53 -14.19 -0.18
CA GLU A 98 -9.91 -13.82 -0.52
C GLU A 98 -10.57 -14.78 -1.52
N GLU A 99 -9.79 -15.52 -2.31
CA GLU A 99 -10.30 -16.47 -3.30
C GLU A 99 -10.43 -17.89 -2.72
N THR A 100 -9.41 -18.37 -2.00
CA THR A 100 -9.33 -19.78 -1.57
C THR A 100 -9.57 -19.98 -0.08
N ASN A 101 -9.64 -18.91 0.71
CA ASN A 101 -9.66 -18.93 2.19
C ASN A 101 -8.42 -19.57 2.84
N GLU A 102 -7.37 -19.88 2.07
CA GLU A 102 -6.15 -20.46 2.59
C GLU A 102 -5.27 -19.42 3.32
N PRO A 103 -4.45 -19.84 4.29
CA PRO A 103 -3.57 -18.93 5.01
C PRO A 103 -2.49 -18.33 4.09
N ILE A 104 -2.42 -17.01 4.04
CA ILE A 104 -1.35 -16.26 3.40
C ILE A 104 -0.10 -16.36 4.26
N GLY A 105 1.02 -16.77 3.66
CA GLY A 105 2.27 -16.96 4.37
C GLY A 105 2.72 -15.74 5.17
N LEU A 106 3.13 -15.93 6.43
CA LEU A 106 3.58 -14.84 7.31
C LEU A 106 4.71 -14.01 6.69
N LYS A 107 5.68 -14.65 6.01
CA LYS A 107 6.76 -13.94 5.31
C LYS A 107 6.22 -12.99 4.24
N ARG A 108 5.19 -13.40 3.50
CA ARG A 108 4.51 -12.58 2.48
C ARG A 108 3.80 -11.39 3.12
N LEU A 109 3.06 -11.59 4.20
CA LEU A 109 2.39 -10.48 4.91
C LEU A 109 3.38 -9.53 5.59
N ILE A 110 4.51 -10.04 6.09
CA ILE A 110 5.59 -9.19 6.61
C ILE A 110 6.17 -8.32 5.49
N ALA A 111 6.39 -8.87 4.30
CA ALA A 111 6.87 -8.08 3.16
C ALA A 111 5.80 -7.10 2.64
N ARG A 112 4.56 -7.59 2.48
CA ARG A 112 3.42 -6.85 1.91
C ARG A 112 2.16 -7.09 2.74
N PRO A 113 1.89 -6.25 3.75
CA PRO A 113 0.78 -6.45 4.69
C PRO A 113 -0.61 -6.16 4.09
N ILE A 114 -0.67 -5.63 2.88
CA ILE A 114 -1.93 -5.42 2.12
C ILE A 114 -2.25 -6.56 1.16
N ALA A 115 -1.47 -7.65 1.18
CA ALA A 115 -1.71 -8.79 0.30
C ALA A 115 -3.03 -9.46 0.65
N THR A 116 -3.91 -9.59 -0.34
CA THR A 116 -5.24 -10.22 -0.19
C THR A 116 -5.28 -11.66 -0.67
N LEU A 117 -4.30 -12.06 -1.49
CA LEU A 117 -4.20 -13.38 -2.11
C LEU A 117 -2.97 -14.16 -1.61
N SER A 118 -3.09 -15.49 -1.56
CA SER A 118 -1.97 -16.42 -1.43
C SER A 118 -1.02 -16.30 -2.64
N ILE A 119 0.15 -16.94 -2.56
CA ILE A 119 1.11 -16.91 -3.69
C ILE A 119 0.50 -17.62 -4.90
N GLU A 120 -0.04 -18.81 -4.68
CA GLU A 120 -0.63 -19.64 -5.74
C GLU A 120 -1.84 -18.95 -6.40
N ALA A 121 -2.72 -18.33 -5.61
CA ALA A 121 -3.85 -17.57 -6.14
C ALA A 121 -3.38 -16.34 -6.94
N GLN A 122 -2.35 -15.63 -6.46
CA GLN A 122 -1.76 -14.50 -7.17
C GLN A 122 -1.15 -14.93 -8.51
N GLU A 123 -0.39 -16.03 -8.54
CA GLU A 123 0.23 -16.55 -9.77
C GLU A 123 -0.82 -16.97 -10.80
N LYS A 124 -1.91 -17.60 -10.35
CA LYS A 124 -3.04 -17.95 -11.22
C LYS A 124 -3.73 -16.70 -11.79
N HIS A 125 -3.95 -15.68 -10.96
CA HIS A 125 -4.54 -14.42 -11.40
C HIS A 125 -3.68 -13.75 -12.47
N GLU A 126 -2.37 -13.62 -12.22
CA GLU A 126 -1.42 -13.01 -13.16
C GLU A 126 -1.30 -13.80 -14.47
N LYS A 127 -1.37 -15.14 -14.43
CA LYS A 127 -1.40 -15.97 -15.64
C LYS A 127 -2.65 -15.69 -16.48
N ASN A 128 -3.81 -15.57 -15.85
CA ASN A 128 -5.06 -15.28 -16.54
C ASN A 128 -5.04 -13.87 -17.15
N GLU A 129 -4.58 -12.87 -16.39
CA GLU A 129 -4.45 -11.49 -16.90
C GLU A 129 -3.57 -11.40 -18.16
N LYS A 130 -2.46 -12.14 -18.21
CA LYS A 130 -1.59 -12.20 -19.40
C LYS A 130 -2.32 -12.76 -20.62
N ILE A 131 -3.07 -13.85 -20.45
CA ILE A 131 -3.85 -14.45 -21.54
C ILE A 131 -4.86 -13.45 -22.11
N TYR A 132 -5.51 -12.64 -21.27
CA TYR A 132 -6.46 -11.62 -21.73
C TYR A 132 -5.81 -10.39 -22.35
N ALA A 133 -4.57 -10.05 -21.98
CA ALA A 133 -3.85 -8.93 -22.57
C ALA A 133 -3.31 -9.23 -23.97
N ASP A 134 -3.10 -10.52 -24.29
CA ASP A 134 -2.57 -11.00 -25.57
C ASP A 134 -3.68 -11.34 -26.60
N ILE A 135 -4.96 -11.18 -26.24
CA ILE A 135 -6.16 -11.36 -27.11
C ILE A 135 -6.71 -10.00 -27.51
#